data_AF-A0A962F9F5-F1
#
_entry.id   AF-A0A962F9F5-F1
#
_cell.length_a   1.000
_cell.length_b   1.000
_cell.length_c   1.000
_cell.angle_alpha   90.00
_cell.angle_beta   90.00
_cell.angle_gamma   90.00
#
_symmetry.space_group_name_H-M   'P 1'
#
loop_
_entity.id
_entity.type
_entity.pdbx_description
1 polymer ?
#
loop_
_entity_poly.entity_id
_entity_poly.type
_entity_poly.pdbx_seq_one_letter_code
_entity_poly.pdbx_strand_id
1 'polypeptide(L)'
;MTDAAIATTSTGGSTWERLRSHRDWLGFWFMLPAAGILILFLAYPLGLGVWLSFTDAKIGKSGSFIGLENYDWLSDDKIFWGSVFFTVFYTVFAS
;
A
#
# COMPACT_ATOMS: atom_id res chain seq x y z
N MET A 1 -8.31 -19.86 64.99
CA MET A 1 -7.08 -20.25 64.28
C MET A 1 -7.46 -21.33 63.29
N THR A 2 -7.68 -20.96 62.02
CA THR A 2 -7.51 -21.76 60.79
C THR A 2 -8.04 -20.93 59.61
N ASP A 3 -7.17 -20.01 59.18
CA ASP A 3 -6.87 -19.59 57.81
C ASP A 3 -7.94 -19.96 56.74
N ALA A 4 -8.67 -19.03 56.13
CA ALA A 4 -8.15 -17.92 55.31
C ALA A 4 -7.06 -18.34 54.31
N ALA A 5 -7.24 -19.42 53.56
CA ALA A 5 -6.57 -19.58 52.26
C ALA A 5 -7.05 -20.83 51.53
N ILE A 6 -8.06 -20.71 50.67
CA ILE A 6 -7.99 -21.43 49.39
C ILE A 6 -8.18 -20.37 48.31
N ALA A 7 -7.04 -19.76 48.00
CA ALA A 7 -6.86 -18.83 46.92
C ALA A 7 -7.28 -19.49 45.60
N THR A 8 -8.10 -18.76 44.86
CA THR A 8 -8.13 -18.65 43.41
C THR A 8 -7.10 -19.52 42.69
N THR A 9 -7.52 -20.69 42.21
CA THR A 9 -6.78 -21.45 41.21
C THR A 9 -6.85 -20.67 39.89
N SER A 10 -5.92 -19.73 39.70
CA SER A 10 -5.64 -19.17 38.39
C SER A 10 -5.00 -20.28 37.55
N THR A 11 -5.83 -21.03 36.82
CA THR A 11 -5.36 -21.96 35.79
C THR A 11 -4.60 -21.13 34.75
N GLY A 12 -3.28 -21.13 34.87
CA GLY A 12 -2.36 -20.55 33.91
C GLY A 12 -2.44 -21.31 32.60
N GLY A 13 -3.45 -20.99 31.79
CA GLY A 13 -3.37 -21.24 30.35
C GLY A 13 -2.20 -20.44 29.83
N SER A 14 -1.25 -21.11 29.19
CA SER A 14 0.01 -20.49 28.79
C SER A 14 -0.30 -19.27 27.93
N THR A 15 0.41 -18.17 28.17
CA THR A 15 0.36 -16.96 27.31
C THR A 15 0.54 -17.32 25.82
N TRP A 16 1.21 -18.44 25.54
CA TRP A 16 1.42 -19.04 24.23
C TRP A 16 0.17 -19.65 23.57
N GLU A 17 -0.77 -20.23 24.32
CA GLU A 17 -2.04 -20.75 23.77
C GLU A 17 -3.02 -19.62 23.44
N ARG A 18 -2.97 -18.50 24.17
CA ARG A 18 -3.73 -17.29 23.85
C ARG A 18 -3.21 -16.58 22.60
N LEU A 19 -1.91 -16.60 22.36
CA LEU A 19 -1.33 -16.23 21.07
C LEU A 19 -1.78 -17.25 19.99
N ARG A 20 -1.66 -18.56 20.23
CA ARG A 20 -2.01 -19.60 19.25
C ARG A 20 -3.50 -19.70 18.88
N SER A 21 -4.38 -18.97 19.55
CA SER A 21 -5.76 -18.70 19.10
C SER A 21 -5.84 -17.87 17.80
N HIS A 22 -4.71 -17.64 17.12
CA HIS A 22 -4.52 -17.03 15.80
C HIS A 22 -5.17 -17.81 14.62
N ARG A 23 -6.51 -17.85 14.55
CA ARG A 23 -7.20 -18.17 13.27
C ARG A 23 -6.74 -17.23 12.12
N ASP A 24 -6.31 -16.02 12.47
CA ASP A 24 -5.82 -15.01 11.54
C ASP A 24 -4.43 -15.32 10.94
N TRP A 25 -3.60 -16.13 11.61
CA TRP A 25 -2.24 -16.44 11.13
C TRP A 25 -2.26 -17.34 9.89
N LEU A 26 -3.18 -18.32 9.86
CA LEU A 26 -3.39 -19.14 8.67
C LEU A 26 -4.01 -18.31 7.53
N GLY A 27 -4.95 -17.41 7.86
CA GLY A 27 -5.56 -16.50 6.88
C GLY A 27 -4.55 -15.56 6.22
N PHE A 28 -3.62 -15.00 7.01
CA PHE A 28 -2.55 -14.16 6.50
C PHE A 28 -1.64 -14.90 5.51
N TRP A 29 -1.20 -16.12 5.85
CA TRP A 29 -0.39 -16.94 4.96
C TRP A 29 -1.12 -17.32 3.66
N PHE A 30 -2.43 -17.53 3.74
CA PHE A 30 -3.25 -17.84 2.56
C PHE A 30 -3.47 -16.62 1.65
N MET A 31 -3.43 -15.41 2.21
CA MET A 31 -3.53 -14.16 1.45
C MET A 31 -2.21 -13.77 0.76
N LEU A 32 -1.05 -14.17 1.31
CA LEU A 32 0.27 -13.84 0.76
C LEU A 32 0.45 -14.11 -0.74
N PRO A 33 0.02 -15.25 -1.34
CA PRO A 33 0.15 -15.46 -2.77
C PRO A 33 -0.66 -14.43 -3.60
N ALA A 34 -1.89 -14.13 -3.19
CA ALA A 34 -2.71 -13.12 -3.85
C ALA A 34 -2.10 -11.71 -3.69
N ALA A 35 -1.65 -11.36 -2.49
CA ALA A 35 -0.96 -10.12 -2.22
C ALA A 35 0.35 -10.00 -3.01
N GLY A 36 1.11 -11.09 -3.13
CA GLY A 36 2.34 -11.14 -3.92
C GLY A 36 2.09 -10.85 -5.40
N ILE A 37 1.01 -11.41 -5.98
CA ILE A 37 0.59 -11.11 -7.35
C ILE A 37 0.22 -9.63 -7.49
N LEU A 38 -0.59 -9.07 -6.58
CA LEU A 38 -0.94 -7.65 -6.61
C LEU A 38 0.29 -6.76 -6.47
N ILE A 39 1.23 -7.09 -5.59
CA ILE A 39 2.46 -6.31 -5.42
C ILE A 39 3.29 -6.37 -6.71
N LEU A 40 3.46 -7.54 -7.30
CA LEU A 40 4.31 -7.72 -8.48
C LEU A 40 3.73 -7.06 -9.73
N PHE A 41 2.42 -7.17 -9.96
CA PHE A 41 1.77 -6.73 -11.20
C PHE A 41 1.08 -5.37 -11.11
N LEU A 42 0.75 -4.89 -9.91
CA LEU A 42 0.11 -3.60 -9.71
C LEU A 42 1.04 -2.64 -8.97
N ALA A 43 1.44 -2.96 -7.75
CA ALA A 43 2.18 -2.02 -6.92
C ALA A 43 3.58 -1.71 -7.48
N TYR A 44 4.30 -2.73 -7.98
CA TYR A 44 5.63 -2.59 -8.54
C TYR A 44 5.65 -1.70 -9.80
N PRO A 45 4.86 -1.96 -10.87
CA PRO A 45 4.87 -1.08 -12.04
C PRO A 45 4.31 0.31 -11.74
N LEU A 46 3.34 0.45 -10.82
CA LEU A 46 2.87 1.76 -10.38
C LEU A 46 3.98 2.54 -9.66
N GLY A 47 4.67 1.90 -8.71
CA GLY A 47 5.79 2.51 -7.99
C GLY A 47 6.95 2.86 -8.92
N LEU A 48 7.25 2.00 -9.89
CA LEU A 48 8.24 2.29 -10.93
C LEU A 48 7.81 3.47 -11.80
N GLY A 49 6.52 3.55 -12.17
CA GLY A 49 5.98 4.69 -12.91
C GLY A 49 6.10 6.01 -12.13
N VAL A 50 5.81 5.98 -10.83
CA VAL A 50 6.03 7.12 -9.92
C VAL A 50 7.51 7.46 -9.83
N TRP A 51 8.41 6.48 -9.72
CA TRP A 51 9.85 6.77 -9.74
C TRP A 51 10.29 7.42 -11.06
N LEU A 52 9.80 6.90 -12.19
CA LEU A 52 10.12 7.41 -13.52
C LEU A 52 9.62 8.83 -13.74
N SER A 53 8.52 9.27 -13.11
CA SER A 53 8.03 10.65 -13.23
C SER A 53 8.96 11.68 -12.60
N PHE A 54 9.90 11.28 -11.73
CA PHE A 54 10.98 12.13 -11.23
C PHE A 54 12.27 12.05 -12.07
N THR A 55 12.25 11.34 -13.20
CA THR A 55 13.40 11.13 -14.08
C THR A 55 13.12 11.59 -15.51
N ASP A 56 14.16 11.97 -16.25
CA ASP A 56 14.09 12.17 -17.72
C ASP A 56 14.22 10.82 -18.44
N ALA A 57 13.29 9.92 -18.18
CA ALA A 57 13.27 8.60 -18.79
C ALA A 57 12.69 8.68 -20.23
N LYS A 58 13.54 8.43 -21.22
CA LYS A 58 13.16 8.35 -22.64
C LYS A 58 13.51 6.97 -23.17
N ILE A 59 12.68 6.44 -24.08
CA ILE A 59 12.95 5.15 -24.70
C ILE A 59 14.31 5.20 -25.40
N GLY A 60 15.19 4.24 -25.08
CA GLY A 60 16.54 4.16 -25.64
C GLY A 60 17.58 5.10 -25.01
N LYS A 61 17.24 5.84 -23.94
CA LYS A 61 18.20 6.61 -23.14
C LYS A 61 18.17 6.19 -21.68
N SER A 62 19.33 6.24 -21.02
CA SER A 62 19.38 6.12 -19.56
C SER A 62 18.64 7.31 -18.95
N GLY A 63 17.67 7.04 -18.07
CA GLY A 63 16.96 8.09 -17.35
C GLY A 63 17.89 8.80 -16.37
N SER A 64 17.90 10.13 -16.39
CA SER A 64 18.56 10.95 -15.38
C SER A 64 17.55 11.34 -14.31
N PHE A 65 17.93 11.34 -13.03
CA PHE A 65 17.07 11.88 -11.99
C PHE A 65 17.05 13.42 -12.07
N ILE A 66 15.86 13.99 -12.21
CA ILE A 66 15.62 15.43 -12.40
C ILE A 66 14.64 15.99 -11.35
N GLY A 67 14.26 15.20 -10.36
CA GLY A 67 13.38 15.64 -9.28
C GLY A 67 12.01 16.09 -9.80
N LEU A 68 11.64 17.35 -9.53
CA LEU A 68 10.31 17.89 -9.82
C LEU A 68 10.21 18.66 -11.14
N GLU A 69 11.27 18.71 -11.94
CA GLU A 69 11.32 19.50 -13.18
C GLU A 69 10.20 19.13 -14.17
N ASN A 70 9.83 17.85 -14.26
CA ASN A 70 8.70 17.40 -15.08
C ASN A 70 7.35 18.02 -14.64
N TYR A 71 7.16 18.21 -13.33
CA TYR A 71 5.93 18.77 -12.77
C TYR A 71 5.87 20.29 -12.92
N ASP A 72 7.02 20.97 -12.82
CA ASP A 72 7.14 22.40 -13.09
C ASP A 72 6.77 22.70 -14.55
N TRP A 73 7.31 21.92 -15.48
CA TRP A 73 6.95 22.01 -16.90
C TRP A 73 5.45 21.78 -17.17
N LEU A 74 4.83 20.79 -16.51
CA LEU A 74 3.39 20.51 -16.62
C LEU A 74 2.51 21.63 -16.05
N SER A 75 3.02 22.42 -15.09
CA SER A 75 2.22 23.41 -14.37
C SER A 75 1.66 24.51 -15.29
N ASP A 76 2.43 24.90 -16.31
CA ASP A 76 2.06 25.91 -17.30
C ASP A 76 1.44 25.31 -18.58
N ASP A 77 1.29 23.99 -18.66
CA ASP A 77 0.75 23.32 -19.85
C ASP A 77 -0.78 23.40 -19.91
N LYS A 78 -1.28 24.34 -20.73
CA LYS A 78 -2.71 24.52 -21.00
C LYS A 78 -3.41 23.28 -21.57
N ILE A 79 -2.71 22.42 -22.32
CA ILE A 79 -3.28 21.20 -22.92
C ILE A 79 -3.48 20.15 -21.83
N PHE A 80 -2.50 20.01 -20.94
CA PHE A 80 -2.59 19.14 -19.78
C PHE A 80 -3.80 19.53 -18.91
N TRP A 81 -3.89 20.80 -18.51
CA TRP A 81 -5.00 21.27 -17.67
C TRP A 81 -6.37 21.16 -18.35
N GLY A 82 -6.45 21.43 -19.65
CA GLY A 82 -7.67 21.19 -20.42
C GLY A 82 -8.10 19.73 -20.36
N SER A 83 -7.17 18.80 -20.58
CA SER A 83 -7.44 17.36 -20.56
C SER A 83 -7.86 16.87 -19.16
N VAL A 84 -7.19 17.35 -18.11
CA VAL A 84 -7.54 17.05 -16.71
C VAL A 84 -8.95 17.56 -16.39
N PHE A 85 -9.25 18.81 -16.76
CA PHE A 85 -10.58 19.40 -16.54
C PHE A 85 -11.67 18.59 -17.23
N PHE A 86 -11.52 18.27 -18.52
CA PHE A 86 -12.51 17.47 -19.25
C PHE A 86 -12.71 16.08 -18.63
N THR A 87 -11.62 15.42 -18.23
CA THR A 87 -11.69 14.08 -17.62
C THR A 87 -12.45 14.11 -16.29
N VAL A 88 -12.10 15.05 -15.41
CA VAL A 88 -12.76 15.22 -14.10
C VAL A 88 -14.21 15.64 -14.28
N PHE A 89 -14.47 16.63 -15.14
CA PHE A 89 -15.81 17.09 -15.47
C PHE A 89 -16.68 15.93 -15.94
N TYR A 90 -16.24 15.19 -16.96
CA TYR A 90 -17.03 14.08 -17.49
C TYR A 90 -17.24 12.99 -16.44
N THR A 91 -16.22 12.61 -15.66
CA THR A 91 -16.37 11.59 -14.61
C THR A 91 -17.42 12.00 -13.57
N VAL A 92 -17.40 13.25 -13.11
CA VAL A 92 -18.34 13.73 -12.07
C VAL A 92 -19.77 13.84 -12.60
N PHE A 93 -19.96 14.24 -13.86
CA PHE A 93 -21.30 14.43 -14.43
C PHE A 93 -21.89 13.20 -15.13
N ALA A 94 -21.05 12.27 -15.59
CA ALA A 94 -21.48 11.07 -16.30
C ALA A 94 -21.54 9.80 -15.42
N SER A 95 -20.97 9.81 -14.20
CA SER A 95 -21.00 8.67 -13.26
C SER A 95 -22.17 8.74 -12.28
#